data_AF-A0A7W0TX31-F1
#
_entry.id   AF-A0A7W0TX31-F1
#
_cell.length_a   1.000
_cell.length_b   1.000
_cell.length_c   1.000
_cell.angle_alpha   90.00
_cell.angle_beta   90.00
_cell.angle_gamma   90.00
#
_symmetry.space_group_name_H-M   'P 1'
#
loop_
_entity.id
_entity.type
_entity.pdbx_description
1 polymer ?
#
loop_
_entity_poly.entity_id
_entity_poly.type
_entity_poly.pdbx_seq_one_letter_code
_entity_poly.pdbx_strand_id
1 'polypeptide(L)'
;TPGRWAKAAGRAIGEGVEVRQIASTGQWIATSGTQSNVCYLLEVAAGVVRGCTCPAGEFGDPVCKHAAAFYLAAGVMDPEPPTPAAPACRFGCGGKGYHADPDGRSAPERCPCRERIAA
;
A
#
# COMPACT_ATOMS: atom_id res chain seq x y z
N THR A 1 -6.63 6.97 9.94
CA THR A 1 -7.58 5.99 10.52
C THR A 1 -6.93 4.61 10.51
N PRO A 2 -7.27 3.70 11.43
CA PRO A 2 -6.68 2.35 11.49
C PRO A 2 -6.73 1.59 10.16
N GLY A 3 -7.86 1.63 9.44
CA GLY A 3 -7.98 0.97 8.13
C GLY A 3 -7.05 1.52 7.03
N ARG A 4 -6.62 2.79 7.12
CA ARG A 4 -5.61 3.33 6.17
C ARG A 4 -4.22 2.74 6.45
N TRP A 5 -3.89 2.58 7.73
CA TRP A 5 -2.63 1.97 8.16
C TRP A 5 -2.54 0.50 7.77
N ALA A 6 -3.61 -0.27 7.99
CA ALA A 6 -3.67 -1.68 7.57
C ALA A 6 -3.46 -1.84 6.04
N LYS A 7 -4.13 -1.00 5.23
CA LYS A 7 -3.93 -0.99 3.77
C LYS A 7 -2.51 -0.55 3.36
N ALA A 8 -1.88 0.34 4.10
CA ALA A 8 -0.50 0.74 3.85
C ALA A 8 0.49 -0.38 4.22
N ALA A 9 0.25 -1.07 5.34
CA ALA A 9 1.01 -2.24 5.79
C ALA A 9 0.91 -3.39 4.78
N GLY A 10 -0.30 -3.72 4.31
CA GLY A 10 -0.49 -4.75 3.29
C GLY A 10 0.27 -4.46 1.99
N ARG A 11 0.30 -3.19 1.56
CA ARG A 11 1.13 -2.77 0.40
C ARG A 11 2.62 -2.86 0.68
N ALA A 12 3.07 -2.44 1.86
CA ALA A 12 4.47 -2.55 2.25
C ALA A 12 4.97 -4.00 2.21
N ILE A 13 4.19 -4.93 2.77
CA ILE A 13 4.48 -6.36 2.77
C ILE A 13 4.46 -6.92 1.34
N GLY A 14 3.38 -6.65 0.58
CA GLY A 14 3.23 -7.18 -0.77
C GLY A 14 4.29 -6.70 -1.76
N GLU A 15 4.86 -5.52 -1.53
CA GLU A 15 5.94 -4.96 -2.36
C GLU A 15 7.34 -5.18 -1.77
N GLY A 16 7.48 -5.89 -0.63
CA GLY A 16 8.78 -6.17 -0.02
C GLY A 16 9.54 -4.91 0.45
N VAL A 17 8.82 -3.91 0.97
CA VAL A 17 9.44 -2.70 1.52
C VAL A 17 10.21 -3.05 2.79
N GLU A 18 11.48 -2.71 2.82
CA GLU A 18 12.36 -2.86 3.98
C GLU A 18 12.69 -1.50 4.59
N VAL A 19 12.86 -1.48 5.92
CA VAL A 19 13.28 -0.29 6.66
C VAL A 19 14.58 -0.57 7.40
N ARG A 20 15.56 0.33 7.27
CA ARG A 20 16.88 0.19 7.87
C ARG A 20 17.33 1.52 8.46
N GLN A 21 18.14 1.46 9.51
CA GLN A 21 18.81 2.64 10.07
C GLN A 21 20.27 2.66 9.64
N ILE A 22 20.74 3.82 9.19
CA ILE A 22 22.14 4.06 8.88
C ILE A 22 22.89 4.24 10.21
N ALA A 23 23.77 3.29 10.54
CA ALA A 23 24.44 3.25 11.84
C ALA A 23 25.30 4.50 12.16
N SER A 24 25.91 5.11 11.14
CA SER A 24 26.79 6.28 11.33
C SER A 24 26.05 7.59 11.58
N THR A 25 24.80 7.72 11.11
CA THR A 25 24.02 8.98 11.20
C THR A 25 22.76 8.84 12.03
N GLY A 26 22.32 7.61 12.32
CA GLY A 26 21.02 7.33 12.94
C GLY A 26 19.83 7.58 12.00
N GLN A 27 20.08 7.94 10.73
CA GLN A 27 19.03 8.24 9.77
C GLN A 27 18.29 6.98 9.33
N TRP A 28 16.98 7.08 9.17
CA TRP A 28 16.15 5.97 8.74
C TRP A 28 15.87 6.03 7.24
N ILE A 29 15.95 4.89 6.59
CA ILE A 29 15.65 4.72 5.16
C ILE A 29 14.64 3.60 4.95
N ALA A 30 13.83 3.75 3.91
CA ALA A 30 12.94 2.71 3.42
C ALA A 30 13.19 2.45 1.93
N THR A 31 13.22 1.19 1.52
CA THR A 31 13.37 0.83 0.10
C THR A 31 12.10 1.13 -0.69
N SER A 32 12.25 1.40 -1.99
CA SER A 32 11.12 1.45 -2.91
C SER A 32 10.70 0.04 -3.31
N GLY A 33 9.40 -0.26 -3.18
CA GLY A 33 8.83 -1.55 -3.59
C GLY A 33 8.77 -1.79 -5.11
N THR A 34 9.00 -0.75 -5.93
CA THR A 34 8.93 -0.84 -7.41
C THR A 34 10.22 -0.46 -8.13
N GLN A 35 11.20 0.12 -7.43
CA GLN A 35 12.45 0.61 -8.00
C GLN A 35 13.60 0.20 -7.09
N SER A 36 14.38 -0.81 -7.49
CA SER A 36 15.40 -1.42 -6.62
C SER A 36 16.56 -0.47 -6.24
N ASN A 37 16.79 0.58 -7.01
CA ASN A 37 17.84 1.58 -6.79
C ASN A 37 17.37 2.84 -6.03
N VAL A 38 16.12 2.86 -5.54
CA VAL A 38 15.54 4.03 -4.86
C VAL A 38 15.27 3.71 -3.39
N CYS A 39 15.67 4.65 -2.53
CA CYS A 39 15.33 4.65 -1.11
C CYS A 39 14.75 6.02 -0.72
N TYR A 40 13.87 6.02 0.26
CA TYR A 40 13.25 7.22 0.83
C TYR A 40 13.74 7.42 2.26
N LEU A 41 13.91 8.68 2.65
CA LEU A 41 14.27 9.04 4.02
C LEU A 41 13.02 9.06 4.88
N LEU A 42 13.13 8.48 6.07
CA LEU A 42 12.13 8.55 7.13
C LEU A 42 12.63 9.50 8.21
N GLU A 43 11.83 10.51 8.52
CA GLU A 43 12.07 11.37 9.67
C GLU A 43 11.44 10.72 10.90
N VAL A 44 12.27 10.12 11.75
CA VAL A 44 11.80 9.42 12.97
C VAL A 44 12.27 10.19 14.19
N ALA A 45 11.32 10.60 15.04
CA ALA A 45 11.61 11.29 16.29
C ALA A 45 10.86 10.60 17.44
N ALA A 46 11.61 10.17 18.46
CA ALA A 46 11.09 9.45 19.63
C ALA A 46 10.23 8.21 19.26
N GLY A 47 10.69 7.42 18.29
CA GLY A 47 9.98 6.23 17.81
C GLY A 47 8.74 6.50 16.95
N VAL A 48 8.50 7.76 16.59
CA VAL A 48 7.35 8.18 15.77
C VAL A 48 7.85 8.73 14.44
N VAL A 49 7.29 8.22 13.34
CA VAL A 49 7.52 8.77 12.00
C VAL A 49 6.80 10.11 11.88
N ARG A 50 7.56 11.16 11.59
CA ARG A 50 7.11 12.54 11.39
C ARG A 50 6.98 12.89 9.91
N GLY A 51 7.77 12.23 9.06
CA GLY A 51 7.81 12.50 7.63
C GLY A 51 8.43 11.35 6.85
N CYS A 52 8.17 11.35 5.55
CA CYS A 52 8.79 10.44 4.58
C CYS A 52 8.98 11.17 3.25
N THR A 53 10.14 11.05 2.62
CA THR A 53 10.43 11.70 1.33
C THR A 53 9.83 10.96 0.13
N CYS A 54 8.90 10.04 0.36
CA CYS A 54 8.11 9.46 -0.72
C CYS A 54 6.99 10.42 -1.15
N PRO A 55 6.42 10.29 -2.36
CA PRO A 55 5.39 11.20 -2.85
C PRO A 55 4.24 11.40 -1.86
N ALA A 56 3.73 10.34 -1.23
CA ALA A 56 2.65 10.46 -0.24
C ALA A 56 3.05 11.35 0.96
N GLY A 57 4.26 11.18 1.49
CA GLY A 57 4.76 11.98 2.61
C GLY A 57 5.08 13.42 2.22
N GLU A 58 5.60 13.65 1.01
CA GLU A 58 5.82 14.99 0.46
C GLU A 58 4.51 15.78 0.29
N PHE A 59 3.40 15.10 -0.05
CA PHE A 59 2.06 15.68 -0.05
C PHE A 59 1.41 15.76 1.34
N GLY A 60 2.17 15.52 2.41
CA GLY A 60 1.71 15.64 3.80
C GLY A 60 0.81 14.49 4.26
N ASP A 61 0.77 13.36 3.55
CA ASP A 61 0.05 12.17 4.02
C ASP A 61 0.84 11.48 5.14
N PRO A 62 0.34 11.46 6.40
CA PRO A 62 1.01 10.78 7.49
C PRO A 62 0.99 9.25 7.34
N VAL A 63 0.16 8.70 6.42
CA VAL A 63 -0.03 7.26 6.23
C VAL A 63 0.51 6.81 4.87
N CYS A 64 1.82 6.57 4.80
CA CYS A 64 2.46 5.96 3.64
C CYS A 64 2.91 4.52 3.93
N LYS A 65 3.16 3.73 2.88
CA LYS A 65 3.65 2.34 3.01
C LYS A 65 4.99 2.25 3.75
N HIS A 66 5.88 3.23 3.59
CA HIS A 66 7.18 3.26 4.27
C HIS A 66 7.05 3.51 5.78
N ALA A 67 6.16 4.42 6.20
CA ALA A 67 5.85 4.63 7.60
C ALA A 67 5.20 3.39 8.22
N ALA A 68 4.29 2.73 7.49
CA ALA A 68 3.70 1.47 7.94
C ALA A 68 4.77 0.36 8.08
N ALA A 69 5.71 0.25 7.14
CA ALA A 69 6.84 -0.68 7.23
C ALA A 69 7.71 -0.44 8.46
N PHE A 70 7.96 0.82 8.83
CA PHE A 70 8.68 1.15 10.06
C PHE A 70 7.96 0.61 11.30
N TYR A 71 6.64 0.84 11.41
CA TYR A 71 5.87 0.37 12.57
C TYR A 71 5.71 -1.15 12.62
N LEU A 72 5.67 -1.83 11.46
CA LEU A 72 5.73 -3.29 11.38
C LEU A 72 7.08 -3.81 11.89
N ALA A 73 8.18 -3.23 11.40
CA ALA A 73 9.54 -3.63 11.81
C ALA A 73 9.79 -3.35 13.30
N ALA A 74 9.18 -2.30 13.85
CA ALA A 74 9.24 -1.95 15.26
C ALA A 74 8.32 -2.80 16.16
N GLY A 75 7.48 -3.68 15.59
CA GLY A 75 6.53 -4.50 16.35
C GLY A 75 5.38 -3.70 16.99
N VAL A 76 5.12 -2.49 16.50
CA VAL A 76 4.04 -1.60 17.00
C VAL A 76 2.71 -1.87 16.30
N MET A 77 2.77 -2.51 15.13
CA MET A 77 1.60 -2.84 14.31
C MET A 77 1.61 -4.32 14.00
N ASP A 78 0.46 -4.97 14.18
CA ASP A 78 0.25 -6.33 13.69
C ASP A 78 -0.13 -6.29 12.21
N PRO A 79 0.48 -7.13 11.36
CA PRO A 79 0.03 -7.29 9.99
C PRO A 79 -1.37 -7.90 10.01
N GLU A 80 -2.36 -7.19 9.47
CA GLU A 80 -3.64 -7.82 9.15
C GLU A 80 -3.37 -8.94 8.13
N PRO A 81 -3.94 -10.16 8.31
CA PRO A 81 -3.76 -11.22 7.33
C PRO A 81 -4.17 -10.70 5.95
N PRO A 82 -3.36 -10.95 4.90
CA PRO A 82 -3.67 -10.44 3.57
C PRO A 82 -5.08 -10.91 3.20
N THR A 83 -5.99 -9.96 2.95
CA THR A 83 -7.27 -10.32 2.35
C THR A 83 -6.94 -10.99 1.02
N PRO A 84 -7.34 -12.26 0.80
CA PRO A 84 -7.05 -12.95 -0.44
C PRO A 84 -7.48 -12.07 -1.61
N ALA A 85 -6.62 -11.96 -2.63
CA ALA A 85 -7.01 -11.31 -3.87
C ALA A 85 -8.35 -11.92 -4.30
N ALA A 86 -9.35 -11.06 -4.54
CA ALA A 86 -10.64 -11.54 -5.00
C ALA A 86 -10.39 -12.45 -6.21
N PRO A 87 -11.03 -13.64 -6.27
CA PRO A 87 -10.79 -14.57 -7.35
C PRO A 87 -10.94 -13.84 -8.68
N ALA A 88 -9.99 -14.06 -9.59
CA ALA A 88 -10.02 -13.45 -10.90
C ALA A 88 -11.39 -13.73 -11.52
N CYS A 89 -12.15 -12.66 -11.76
CA CYS A 89 -13.43 -12.80 -12.41
C CYS A 89 -13.21 -13.52 -13.74
N ARG A 90 -13.89 -14.64 -13.98
CA ARG A 90 -13.79 -15.39 -15.25
C ARG A 90 -14.09 -14.50 -16.47
N PHE A 91 -14.85 -13.43 -16.27
CA PHE A 91 -15.22 -12.46 -17.30
C PHE A 91 -14.19 -11.31 -17.45
N GLY A 92 -13.10 -11.30 -16.69
CA GLY A 92 -11.99 -10.36 -16.90
C GLY A 92 -12.18 -8.94 -16.34
N CYS A 93 -13.13 -8.71 -15.41
CA CYS A 93 -13.37 -7.36 -14.86
C CYS A 93 -12.28 -6.85 -13.88
N GLY A 94 -11.27 -7.66 -13.55
CA GLY A 94 -10.20 -7.29 -12.61
C GLY A 94 -10.69 -6.89 -11.22
N GLY A 95 -11.84 -7.40 -10.78
CA GLY A 95 -12.45 -7.06 -9.48
C GLY A 95 -13.19 -5.72 -9.45
N LYS A 96 -13.31 -5.01 -10.59
CA LYS A 96 -13.99 -3.71 -10.66
C LYS A 96 -15.53 -3.82 -10.66
N GLY A 97 -16.06 -4.99 -11.00
CA GLY A 97 -17.51 -5.22 -11.10
C GLY A 97 -18.17 -4.63 -12.36
N TYR A 98 -17.36 -4.17 -13.31
CA TYR A 98 -17.77 -3.69 -14.63
C TYR A 98 -16.69 -4.01 -15.67
N HIS A 99 -17.09 -4.15 -16.93
CA HIS A 99 -16.15 -4.26 -18.05
C HIS A 99 -15.74 -2.86 -18.51
N ALA A 100 -14.47 -2.71 -18.90
CA ALA A 100 -14.04 -1.49 -19.56
C ALA A 100 -14.76 -1.41 -20.90
N ASP A 101 -15.44 -0.29 -21.18
CA ASP A 101 -15.99 -0.03 -22.50
C ASP A 101 -14.81 0.13 -23.48
N PRO A 102 -14.68 -0.72 -24.52
CA PRO A 102 -13.61 -0.61 -25.49
C PRO A 102 -13.62 0.72 -26.24
N ASP A 103 -14.78 1.40 -26.34
CA ASP A 103 -14.97 2.54 -27.24
C ASP A 103 -15.16 3.88 -26.48
N GLY A 104 -15.20 3.83 -25.14
CA GLY A 104 -15.31 4.98 -24.22
C GLY A 104 -16.56 5.86 -24.40
N ARG A 105 -17.57 5.37 -25.10
CA ARG A 105 -18.77 6.13 -25.53
C ARG A 105 -20.06 5.61 -24.91
N SER A 106 -20.01 4.47 -24.22
CA SER A 106 -21.13 3.75 -23.63
C SER A 106 -20.95 3.62 -22.11
N ALA A 107 -22.06 3.48 -21.39
CA ALA A 107 -22.01 3.18 -19.96
C ALA A 107 -21.34 1.81 -19.75
N PRO A 108 -20.43 1.65 -18.77
CA PRO A 108 -19.72 0.40 -18.57
C PRO A 108 -20.72 -0.71 -18.17
N GLU A 109 -20.71 -1.81 -18.91
CA GLU A 109 -21.57 -2.95 -18.63
C GLU A 109 -21.21 -3.57 -17.28
N ARG A 110 -22.23 -3.79 -16.44
CA ARG A 110 -22.04 -4.43 -15.14
C ARG A 110 -21.57 -5.85 -15.35
N CYS A 111 -20.51 -6.23 -14.66
CA CYS A 111 -19.99 -7.59 -14.73
C CYS A 111 -20.90 -8.52 -13.92
N PRO A 112 -21.31 -9.70 -14.46
CA PRO A 112 -22.15 -10.67 -13.75
C PRO A 112 -21.59 -11.13 -12.39
N CYS A 113 -20.29 -10.97 -12.14
CA CYS A 113 -19.69 -11.29 -10.84
C CYS A 113 -20.17 -10.37 -9.70
N ARG A 114 -20.65 -9.15 -10.01
CA ARG A 114 -21.10 -8.18 -9.00
C ARG A 114 -22.35 -8.66 -8.27
N GLU A 115 -23.22 -9.40 -8.95
CA GLU A 115 -24.47 -9.92 -8.37
C GLU A 115 -24.24 -11.16 -7.49
N ARG A 116 -23.18 -11.92 -7.74
CA ARG A 116 -22.82 -13.12 -6.96
C ARG A 116 -22.04 -12.84 -5.67
N ILE A 117 -21.56 -11.61 -5.47
CA ILE A 117 -20.83 -11.21 -4.24
C ILE A 117 -21.81 -10.72 -3.15
N ALA A 118 -23.08 -10.46 -3.51
CA ALA A 118 -24.09 -9.89 -2.61
C ALA A 118 -25.09 -10.92 -2.04
N ALA A 119 -24.86 -12.22 -2.24
CA ALA A 119 -25.68 -13.33 -1.73
C ALA A 119 -24.79 -14.30 -0.95
#